data_AF-A0A9Y2KUG7-F1
#
_entry.id   AF-A0A9Y2KUG7-F1
#
_cell.length_a   1.000
_cell.length_b   1.000
_cell.length_c   1.000
_cell.angle_alpha   90.00
_cell.angle_beta   90.00
_cell.angle_gamma   90.00
#
_symmetry.space_group_name_H-M   'P 1'
#
loop_
_entity.id
_entity.type
_entity.pdbx_description
1 polymer ?
#
loop_
_entity_poly.entity_id
_entity_poly.type
_entity_poly.pdbx_seq_one_letter_code
_entity_poly.pdbx_strand_id
1 'polypeptide(L)'
;MTSFISRVGDDGVRVTSARVLSEDELADKARRAEQSAVALQIRDLSPAEFRGMLASEELLGDVWDAMRADLKGKADTASKDMRFALAANRSKDFYTLAGTLKMVGKFRSYAQSLYPGTDLTDGLSDATITAAWKETVARVGT
;
A
#
# COMPACT_ATOMS: atom_id res chain seq x y z
N MET A 1 47.90 20.49 37.57
CA MET A 1 47.66 19.07 37.88
C MET A 1 46.51 19.02 38.88
N THR A 2 45.27 18.93 38.43
CA THR A 2 44.09 18.72 39.31
C THR A 2 43.07 17.91 38.53
N SER A 3 42.96 16.63 38.88
CA SER A 3 41.89 15.74 38.44
C SER A 3 40.60 16.09 39.19
N PHE A 4 39.47 16.09 38.51
CA PHE A 4 38.16 15.90 39.13
C PHE A 4 37.48 14.71 38.46
N ILE A 5 37.32 13.64 39.23
CA ILE A 5 36.46 12.52 38.91
C ILE A 5 35.08 12.86 39.45
N SER A 6 34.10 13.01 38.55
CA SER A 6 32.68 12.98 38.92
C SER A 6 32.04 11.79 38.22
N ARG A 7 31.69 10.79 39.04
CA ARG A 7 30.92 9.61 38.70
C ARG A 7 29.45 10.03 38.66
N VAL A 8 28.77 9.89 37.53
CA VAL A 8 27.30 10.03 37.44
C VAL A 8 26.76 8.95 36.50
N GLY A 9 25.87 8.11 37.05
CA GLY A 9 24.62 7.72 36.42
C GLY A 9 24.67 6.69 35.30
N ASP A 10 24.54 5.43 35.70
CA ASP A 10 23.85 4.38 34.95
C ASP A 10 22.42 4.84 34.64
N ASP A 11 22.08 5.10 33.38
CA ASP A 11 20.73 4.90 32.85
C ASP A 11 20.81 4.75 31.32
N GLY A 12 20.77 3.50 30.88
CA GLY A 12 20.82 3.12 29.47
C GLY A 12 19.53 3.48 28.73
N VAL A 13 19.32 4.76 28.44
CA VAL A 13 18.29 5.17 27.48
C VAL A 13 18.90 5.14 26.08
N ARG A 14 18.74 4.01 25.36
CA ARG A 14 18.81 4.02 23.89
C ARG A 14 17.64 4.85 23.38
N VAL A 15 17.86 6.14 23.19
CA VAL A 15 16.99 6.98 22.36
C VAL A 15 17.09 6.42 20.95
N THR A 16 16.12 5.58 20.59
CA THR A 16 15.91 5.22 19.19
C THR A 16 15.39 6.50 18.56
N SER A 17 16.27 7.29 17.94
CA SER A 17 15.89 8.47 17.19
C SER A 17 14.93 8.06 16.09
N ALA A 18 13.63 8.08 16.40
CA ALA A 18 12.59 8.18 15.41
C ALA A 18 12.97 9.42 14.60
N ARG A 19 13.40 9.23 13.35
CA ARG A 19 13.69 10.32 12.42
C ARG A 19 12.39 11.10 12.27
N VAL A 20 12.27 12.19 13.04
CA VAL A 20 11.19 13.16 12.90
C VAL A 20 11.42 13.77 11.53
N LEU A 21 10.65 13.29 10.55
CA LEU A 21 10.57 13.92 9.24
C LEU A 21 10.22 15.38 9.50
N SER A 22 11.10 16.30 9.09
CA SER A 22 10.85 17.73 9.25
C SER A 22 9.52 18.09 8.60
N GLU A 23 8.83 19.10 9.14
CA GLU A 23 7.54 19.58 8.59
C GLU A 23 7.64 19.87 7.08
N ASP A 24 8.83 20.23 6.59
CA ASP A 24 9.15 20.41 5.18
C ASP A 24 9.17 19.09 4.36
N GLU A 25 9.70 17.99 4.90
CA GLU A 25 9.63 16.66 4.25
C GLU A 25 8.21 16.07 4.30
N LEU A 26 7.45 16.39 5.34
CA LEU A 26 6.03 16.00 5.45
C LEU A 26 5.17 16.81 4.47
N ALA A 27 5.44 18.11 4.35
CA ALA A 27 4.78 19.01 3.41
C ALA A 27 5.19 18.74 1.96
N ASP A 28 6.41 18.30 1.66
CA ASP A 28 6.83 17.88 0.32
C ASP A 28 6.22 16.53 -0.07
N LYS A 29 6.09 15.59 0.87
CA LYS A 29 5.31 14.36 0.65
C LYS A 29 3.82 14.65 0.46
N ALA A 30 3.26 15.57 1.25
CA ALA A 30 1.87 16.00 1.11
C ALA A 30 1.66 16.74 -0.22
N ARG A 31 2.56 17.65 -0.61
CA ARG A 31 2.53 18.33 -1.91
C ARG A 31 2.73 17.40 -3.08
N ARG A 32 3.60 16.39 -3.00
CA ARG A 32 3.74 15.38 -4.07
C ARG A 32 2.50 14.49 -4.15
N ALA A 33 1.88 14.16 -3.01
CA ALA A 33 0.60 13.45 -2.98
C ALA A 33 -0.55 14.33 -3.52
N GLU A 34 -0.57 15.63 -3.22
CA GLU A 34 -1.56 16.61 -3.69
C GLU A 34 -1.33 16.99 -5.15
N GLN A 35 -0.10 17.18 -5.63
CA GLN A 35 0.19 17.43 -7.04
C GLN A 35 -0.10 16.20 -7.91
N SER A 36 0.06 14.99 -7.35
CA SER A 36 -0.43 13.77 -7.99
C SER A 36 -1.96 13.67 -7.97
N ALA A 37 -2.64 14.26 -6.97
CA ALA A 37 -4.10 14.31 -6.88
C ALA A 37 -4.72 15.41 -7.74
N VAL A 38 -4.03 16.54 -7.95
CA VAL A 38 -4.50 17.68 -8.75
C VAL A 38 -4.33 17.42 -10.27
N ALA A 39 -3.36 16.60 -10.68
CA ALA A 39 -3.22 16.14 -12.06
C ALA A 39 -4.13 14.95 -12.43
N LEU A 40 -4.81 14.35 -11.45
CA LEU A 40 -5.68 13.19 -11.59
C LEU A 40 -6.93 13.39 -10.72
N GLN A 41 -7.85 14.26 -11.14
CA GLN A 41 -9.28 14.11 -10.76
C GLN A 41 -9.85 12.85 -11.43
N ILE A 42 -9.22 11.71 -11.16
CA ILE A 42 -9.72 10.42 -11.56
C ILE A 42 -10.76 10.04 -10.52
N ARG A 43 -12.02 10.04 -10.98
CA ARG A 43 -13.19 9.63 -10.22
C ARG A 43 -12.92 8.36 -9.40
N ASP A 44 -13.40 8.37 -8.17
CA ASP A 44 -13.40 7.19 -7.31
C ASP A 44 -14.24 6.06 -7.93
N LEU A 45 -13.82 4.82 -7.71
CA LEU A 45 -14.57 3.66 -8.18
C LEU A 45 -15.49 3.17 -7.08
N SER A 46 -16.74 2.88 -7.43
CA SER A 46 -17.65 2.10 -6.59
C SER A 46 -17.15 0.64 -6.47
N PRO A 47 -17.71 -0.15 -5.54
CA PRO A 47 -17.26 -1.53 -5.33
C PRO A 47 -17.50 -2.43 -6.54
N ALA A 48 -18.53 -2.16 -7.34
CA ALA A 48 -18.81 -2.92 -8.55
C ALA A 48 -17.77 -2.61 -9.65
N GLU A 49 -17.42 -1.34 -9.82
CA GLU A 49 -16.45 -0.90 -10.82
C GLU A 49 -15.04 -1.36 -10.46
N PHE A 50 -14.67 -1.29 -9.18
CA PHE A 50 -13.39 -1.81 -8.71
C PHE A 50 -13.28 -3.33 -8.93
N ARG A 51 -14.36 -4.10 -8.69
CA ARG A 51 -14.38 -5.54 -9.01
C ARG A 51 -14.30 -5.80 -10.52
N GLY A 52 -14.95 -4.96 -11.32
CA GLY A 52 -14.87 -5.03 -12.79
C GLY A 52 -13.45 -4.76 -13.30
N MET A 53 -12.74 -3.81 -12.70
CA MET A 53 -11.32 -3.55 -12.98
C MET A 53 -10.47 -4.78 -12.67
N LEU A 54 -10.63 -5.37 -11.47
CA LEU A 54 -9.92 -6.59 -11.08
C LEU A 54 -10.24 -7.78 -12.00
N ALA A 55 -11.46 -7.88 -12.51
CA ALA A 55 -11.87 -8.96 -13.42
C ALA A 55 -11.40 -8.73 -14.87
N SER A 56 -11.21 -7.48 -15.28
CA SER A 56 -10.69 -7.12 -16.61
C SER A 56 -9.19 -7.39 -16.70
N GLU A 57 -8.49 -7.21 -15.57
CA GLU A 57 -7.07 -7.48 -15.43
C GLU A 57 -6.88 -8.85 -14.80
N GLU A 58 -6.85 -9.90 -15.63
CA GLU A 58 -6.76 -11.32 -15.22
C GLU A 58 -5.69 -11.53 -14.13
N LEU A 59 -4.50 -10.97 -14.33
CA LEU A 59 -3.40 -11.07 -13.37
C LEU A 59 -3.72 -10.42 -12.01
N LEU A 60 -4.37 -9.25 -12.00
CA LEU A 60 -4.71 -8.54 -10.75
C LEU A 60 -5.81 -9.27 -9.98
N GLY A 61 -6.80 -9.79 -10.69
CA GLY A 61 -7.85 -10.63 -10.12
C GLY A 61 -7.29 -11.92 -9.51
N ASP A 62 -6.45 -12.64 -10.26
CA ASP A 62 -5.82 -13.89 -9.83
C ASP A 62 -4.91 -13.70 -8.61
N VAL A 63 -4.01 -12.71 -8.64
CA VAL A 63 -3.13 -12.41 -7.51
C VAL A 63 -3.96 -12.08 -6.27
N TRP A 64 -5.02 -11.30 -6.43
CA TRP A 64 -5.89 -10.91 -5.33
C TRP A 64 -6.63 -12.11 -4.71
N ASP A 65 -7.16 -13.02 -5.53
CA ASP A 65 -7.85 -14.21 -5.04
C ASP A 65 -6.88 -15.22 -4.43
N ALA A 66 -5.74 -15.47 -5.07
CA ALA A 66 -4.67 -16.33 -4.56
C ALA A 66 -4.18 -15.88 -3.19
N MET A 67 -3.99 -14.56 -2.99
CA MET A 67 -3.67 -14.00 -1.68
C MET A 67 -4.73 -14.31 -0.64
N ARG A 68 -6.02 -14.17 -0.97
CA ARG A 68 -7.11 -14.50 -0.03
C ARG A 68 -7.16 -15.98 0.30
N ALA A 69 -6.94 -16.83 -0.68
CA ALA A 69 -6.93 -18.29 -0.51
C ALA A 69 -5.77 -18.71 0.40
N ASP A 70 -4.56 -18.23 0.14
CA ASP A 70 -3.37 -18.58 0.90
C ASP A 70 -3.39 -18.02 2.34
N LEU A 71 -3.91 -16.81 2.54
CA LEU A 71 -4.02 -16.21 3.87
C LEU A 71 -5.09 -16.87 4.74
N LYS A 72 -6.01 -17.65 4.15
CA LYS A 72 -7.12 -18.29 4.87
C LYS A 72 -6.57 -19.31 5.87
N GLY A 73 -6.88 -19.10 7.15
CA GLY A 73 -6.50 -20.03 8.23
C GLY A 73 -5.10 -19.83 8.80
N LYS A 74 -4.25 -18.97 8.22
CA LYS A 74 -2.91 -18.65 8.76
C LYS A 74 -3.00 -17.80 10.03
N ALA A 75 -2.49 -18.30 11.15
CA ALA A 75 -2.68 -17.68 12.47
C ALA A 75 -1.61 -16.65 12.86
N ASP A 76 -0.53 -16.52 12.09
CA ASP A 76 0.54 -15.56 12.37
C ASP A 76 0.06 -14.10 12.20
N THR A 77 0.73 -13.18 12.89
CA THR A 77 0.33 -11.77 12.96
C THR A 77 0.37 -11.08 11.61
N ALA A 78 1.39 -11.37 10.77
CA ALA A 78 1.52 -10.74 9.45
C ALA A 78 0.37 -11.16 8.53
N SER A 79 0.03 -12.45 8.51
CA SER A 79 -1.12 -12.98 7.77
C SER A 79 -2.46 -12.45 8.30
N LYS A 80 -2.57 -12.23 9.62
CA LYS A 80 -3.76 -11.57 10.21
C LYS A 80 -3.90 -10.13 9.74
N ASP A 81 -2.83 -9.34 9.79
CA ASP A 81 -2.81 -7.95 9.31
C ASP A 81 -3.19 -7.86 7.82
N MET A 82 -2.64 -8.75 6.98
CA MET A 82 -2.97 -8.79 5.55
C MET A 82 -4.44 -9.18 5.31
N ARG A 83 -4.98 -10.15 6.06
CA ARG A 83 -6.41 -10.48 6.01
C ARG A 83 -7.28 -9.31 6.41
N PHE A 84 -6.92 -8.59 7.47
CA PHE A 84 -7.66 -7.41 7.91
C PHE A 84 -7.63 -6.31 6.85
N ALA A 85 -6.48 -6.05 6.24
CA ALA A 85 -6.35 -5.06 5.17
C ALA A 85 -7.20 -5.44 3.93
N LEU A 86 -7.19 -6.70 3.50
CA LEU A 86 -8.02 -7.19 2.40
C LEU A 86 -9.53 -7.13 2.74
N ALA A 87 -9.91 -7.49 3.97
CA ALA A 87 -11.29 -7.47 4.42
C ALA A 87 -11.83 -6.04 4.57
N ALA A 88 -11.05 -5.15 5.20
CA ALA A 88 -11.39 -3.73 5.36
C ALA A 88 -11.55 -3.03 4.00
N ASN A 89 -10.77 -3.45 2.99
CA ASN A 89 -10.94 -2.92 1.64
C ASN A 89 -12.31 -3.28 1.05
N ARG A 90 -12.84 -4.48 1.34
CA ARG A 90 -14.12 -4.98 0.80
C ARG A 90 -15.35 -4.23 1.32
N SER A 91 -15.23 -3.60 2.49
CA SER A 91 -16.29 -2.86 3.16
C SER A 91 -16.31 -1.37 2.78
N LYS A 92 -15.47 -0.93 1.84
CA LYS A 92 -15.45 0.46 1.40
C LYS A 92 -16.61 0.77 0.46
N ASP A 93 -17.27 1.91 0.68
CA ASP A 93 -18.26 2.47 -0.23
C ASP A 93 -17.64 2.97 -1.53
N PHE A 94 -16.39 3.47 -1.47
CA PHE A 94 -15.64 3.95 -2.63
C PHE A 94 -14.16 3.61 -2.50
N TYR A 95 -13.52 3.41 -3.66
CA TYR A 95 -12.10 3.13 -3.79
C TYR A 95 -11.45 4.33 -4.46
N THR A 96 -10.36 4.81 -3.87
CA THR A 96 -9.53 5.87 -4.45
C THR A 96 -8.30 5.24 -5.11
N LEU A 97 -7.79 5.84 -6.18
CA LEU A 97 -6.57 5.36 -6.86
C LEU A 97 -5.39 5.33 -5.87
N ALA A 98 -5.19 6.40 -5.10
CA ALA A 98 -4.12 6.49 -4.10
C ALA A 98 -4.24 5.39 -3.03
N GLY A 99 -5.46 5.10 -2.56
CA GLY A 99 -5.71 4.04 -1.59
C GLY A 99 -5.39 2.66 -2.16
N THR A 100 -5.72 2.44 -3.44
CA THR A 100 -5.46 1.19 -4.15
C THR A 100 -3.97 0.98 -4.39
N LEU A 101 -3.25 1.99 -4.87
CA LEU A 101 -1.79 1.94 -5.05
C LEU A 101 -1.07 1.63 -3.74
N LYS A 102 -1.45 2.32 -2.65
CA LYS A 102 -0.88 2.08 -1.32
C LYS A 102 -1.12 0.64 -0.85
N MET A 103 -2.27 0.08 -1.18
CA MET A 103 -2.63 -1.27 -0.82
C MET A 103 -1.87 -2.31 -1.66
N VAL A 104 -1.84 -2.16 -2.99
CA VAL A 104 -1.05 -3.02 -3.88
C VAL A 104 0.42 -2.99 -3.47
N GLY A 105 0.98 -1.82 -3.14
CA GLY A 105 2.35 -1.69 -2.65
C GLY A 105 2.63 -2.48 -1.37
N LYS A 106 1.66 -2.60 -0.45
CA LYS A 106 1.80 -3.44 0.76
C LYS A 106 1.81 -4.93 0.46
N PHE A 107 1.16 -5.33 -0.62
CA PHE A 107 0.94 -6.74 -0.96
C PHE A 107 1.90 -7.25 -2.04
N ARG A 108 2.57 -6.37 -2.79
CA ARG A 108 3.46 -6.76 -3.90
C ARG A 108 4.51 -7.79 -3.48
N SER A 109 5.18 -7.59 -2.34
CA SER A 109 6.17 -8.54 -1.84
C SER A 109 5.56 -9.89 -1.43
N TYR A 110 4.32 -9.88 -0.94
CA TYR A 110 3.61 -11.10 -0.58
C TYR A 110 3.13 -11.86 -1.81
N ALA A 111 2.53 -11.16 -2.77
CA ALA A 111 2.14 -11.69 -4.06
C ALA A 111 3.35 -12.33 -4.77
N GLN A 112 4.51 -11.67 -4.76
CA GLN A 112 5.74 -12.22 -5.33
C GLN A 112 6.19 -13.53 -4.66
N SER A 113 5.93 -13.69 -3.36
CA SER A 113 6.20 -14.93 -2.62
C SER A 113 5.24 -16.07 -2.99
N LEU A 114 4.03 -15.77 -3.48
CA LEU A 114 3.05 -16.78 -3.91
C LEU A 114 3.34 -17.29 -5.33
N TYR A 115 3.99 -16.48 -6.16
CA TYR A 115 4.36 -16.83 -7.53
C TYR A 115 5.89 -16.80 -7.71
N PRO A 116 6.64 -17.71 -7.06
CA PRO A 116 8.08 -17.79 -7.23
C PRO A 116 8.41 -18.16 -8.67
N GLY A 117 8.97 -17.22 -9.44
CA GLY A 117 9.35 -17.40 -10.84
C GLY A 117 8.48 -16.63 -11.84
N THR A 118 7.36 -16.05 -11.41
CA THR A 118 6.61 -15.07 -12.23
C THR A 118 7.08 -13.67 -11.86
N ASP A 119 7.56 -12.89 -12.84
CA ASP A 119 7.79 -11.47 -12.60
C ASP A 119 6.43 -10.76 -12.53
N LEU A 120 6.03 -10.40 -11.30
CA LEU A 120 4.81 -9.62 -11.06
C LEU A 120 5.11 -8.11 -11.02
N THR A 121 6.37 -7.72 -11.21
CA THR A 121 6.84 -6.35 -11.05
C THR A 121 6.10 -5.39 -11.98
N ASP A 122 5.96 -5.77 -13.26
CA ASP A 122 5.27 -4.97 -14.26
C ASP A 122 3.75 -5.00 -14.08
N GLY A 123 3.17 -6.20 -13.90
CA GLY A 123 1.73 -6.40 -13.76
C GLY A 123 1.12 -5.82 -12.48
N LEU A 124 1.91 -5.72 -11.41
CA LEU A 124 1.51 -5.05 -10.17
C LEU A 124 2.11 -3.64 -10.05
N SER A 125 2.72 -3.09 -11.11
CA SER A 125 3.36 -1.78 -11.09
C SER A 125 2.32 -0.67 -10.89
N ASP A 126 2.73 0.45 -10.28
CA ASP A 126 1.82 1.58 -10.04
C ASP A 126 1.28 2.15 -11.37
N ALA A 127 2.07 2.05 -12.44
CA ALA A 127 1.69 2.45 -13.79
C ALA A 127 0.57 1.56 -14.34
N THR A 128 0.69 0.23 -14.22
CA THR A 128 -0.31 -0.74 -14.66
C THR A 128 -1.62 -0.56 -13.89
N ILE A 129 -1.56 -0.43 -12.55
CA ILE A 129 -2.76 -0.16 -11.74
C ILE A 129 -3.42 1.16 -12.17
N THR A 130 -2.63 2.21 -12.41
CA THR A 130 -3.15 3.52 -12.83
C THR A 130 -3.79 3.46 -14.22
N ALA A 131 -3.22 2.67 -15.14
CA ALA A 131 -3.77 2.47 -16.48
C ALA A 131 -5.10 1.71 -16.42
N ALA A 132 -5.15 0.58 -15.71
CA ALA A 132 -6.38 -0.20 -15.50
C ALA A 132 -7.48 0.65 -14.85
N TRP A 133 -7.10 1.52 -13.91
CA TRP A 133 -8.03 2.45 -13.28
C TRP A 133 -8.61 3.46 -14.25
N LYS A 134 -7.76 4.11 -15.06
CA LYS A 134 -8.19 5.08 -16.08
C LYS A 134 -9.13 4.44 -17.10
N GLU A 135 -8.79 3.23 -17.54
CA GLU A 135 -9.63 2.47 -18.47
C GLU A 135 -11.01 2.18 -17.86
N THR A 136 -11.06 1.74 -16.60
CA THR A 136 -12.31 1.48 -15.90
C THR A 136 -13.16 2.75 -15.79
N VAL A 137 -12.55 3.89 -15.42
CA VAL A 137 -13.27 5.18 -15.36
C VAL A 137 -13.80 5.58 -16.73
N ALA A 138 -13.02 5.41 -17.80
CA ALA A 138 -13.44 5.73 -19.16
C ALA A 138 -14.64 4.86 -19.62
N ARG A 139 -14.62 3.56 -19.32
CA ARG A 139 -15.70 2.62 -19.69
C ARG A 139 -17.03 2.93 -19.03
N VAL A 140 -17.03 3.37 -17.77
CA VAL A 140 -18.27 3.64 -17.02
C VAL A 140 -18.79 5.07 -17.24
N GLY A 141 -17.93 5.98 -17.69
CA GLY A 141 -18.32 7.34 -18.08
C GLY A 141 -18.92 7.47 -19.48
N THR A 142 -19.06 6.36 -20.22
CA THR A 142 -19.65 6.31 -21.58
C THR A 142 -21.05 5.73 -21.50
#